data_AF-A0A858BV16-F1
#
_entry.id   AF-A0A858BV16-F1
#
_cell.length_a   1.000
_cell.length_b   1.000
_cell.length_c   1.000
_cell.angle_alpha   90.00
_cell.angle_beta   90.00
_cell.angle_gamma   90.00
#
_symmetry.space_group_name_H-M   'P 1'
#
loop_
_entity.id
_entity.type
_entity.pdbx_description
1 polymer ?
#
loop_
_entity_poly.entity_id
_entity_poly.type
_entity_poly.pdbx_seq_one_letter_code
_entity_poly.pdbx_strand_id
1 'polypeptide(L)'
;MDWSKAKNILIVALIVTNTFLLFTYLTKNSTEDRPMDQETLFTVLQGKDIYVDTDIPDKYENMPAITIKYNGDKQELIEAALKKNIYQVATKASEDDYKAVADQFLADCQLSNESLLFDKVMANGDTAVVRYKNSYKKVAIGDSFMEVSFKNGKVTDVTRQRLTLNSKSKKKLKVTSPEEALLMFMSEKQPEEVIHVEKIQLVFWVNSSEFNGESLISDTAFPAWEITYNGGQTKYIEAYKA
;
A
#
# COMPACT_ATOMS: atom_id res chain seq x y z
N MET A 1 15.44 -68.74 13.82
CA MET A 1 15.36 -67.29 13.53
C MET A 1 13.91 -66.99 13.16
N ASP A 2 13.17 -66.29 14.02
CA ASP A 2 11.72 -66.11 13.87
C ASP A 2 11.38 -65.05 12.82
N TRP A 3 11.50 -65.42 11.55
CA TRP A 3 11.24 -64.57 10.39
C TRP A 3 9.83 -63.97 10.37
N SER A 4 8.86 -64.67 10.97
CA SER A 4 7.49 -64.17 11.15
C SER A 4 7.42 -62.97 12.11
N LYS A 5 8.21 -62.97 13.19
CA LYS A 5 8.25 -61.85 14.16
C LYS A 5 8.88 -60.60 13.54
N ALA A 6 9.95 -60.76 12.77
CA ALA A 6 10.62 -59.67 12.08
C ALA A 6 9.71 -58.96 11.05
N LYS A 7 8.91 -59.71 10.31
CA LYS A 7 7.92 -59.15 9.37
C LYS A 7 6.85 -58.31 10.04
N ASN A 8 6.30 -58.80 11.15
CA ASN A 8 5.28 -58.03 11.89
C ASN A 8 5.87 -56.74 12.47
N ILE A 9 7.09 -56.78 13.00
CA ILE A 9 7.77 -55.59 13.52
C ILE A 9 7.97 -54.56 12.41
N LEU A 10 8.37 -55.00 11.21
CA LEU A 10 8.60 -54.11 10.07
C LEU A 10 7.30 -53.46 9.55
N ILE A 11 6.20 -54.22 9.49
CA ILE A 11 4.87 -53.70 9.10
C ILE A 11 4.38 -52.67 10.12
N VAL A 12 4.51 -52.96 11.42
CA VAL A 12 4.08 -52.03 12.48
C VAL A 12 4.92 -50.75 12.45
N ALA A 13 6.24 -50.85 12.27
CA ALA A 13 7.12 -49.69 12.16
C ALA A 13 6.74 -48.78 10.97
N LEU A 14 6.41 -49.37 9.81
CA LEU A 14 5.97 -48.63 8.63
C LEU A 14 4.64 -47.89 8.87
N ILE A 15 3.68 -48.54 9.52
CA ILE A 15 2.38 -47.94 9.86
C ILE A 15 2.56 -46.77 10.82
N VAL A 16 3.36 -46.94 11.88
CA VAL A 16 3.65 -45.86 12.84
C VAL A 16 4.32 -44.68 12.13
N THR A 17 5.29 -44.94 11.25
CA THR A 17 5.99 -43.89 10.50
C THR A 17 5.05 -43.16 9.54
N ASN A 18 4.23 -43.88 8.79
CA ASN A 18 3.24 -43.28 7.89
C ASN A 18 2.15 -42.51 8.65
N THR A 19 1.73 -43.00 9.81
CA THR A 19 0.75 -42.31 10.68
C THR A 19 1.36 -41.04 11.27
N PHE A 20 2.63 -41.10 11.70
CA PHE A 20 3.37 -39.94 12.17
C PHE A 20 3.53 -38.89 11.06
N LEU A 21 3.89 -39.32 9.84
CA LEU A 21 3.98 -38.44 8.66
C LEU A 21 2.62 -37.84 8.29
N LEU A 22 1.53 -38.62 8.35
CA LEU A 22 0.18 -38.13 8.12
C LEU A 22 -0.22 -37.11 9.19
N PHE A 23 0.09 -37.38 10.46
CA PHE A 23 -0.20 -36.49 11.56
C PHE A 23 0.60 -35.18 11.45
N THR A 24 1.89 -35.26 11.12
CA THR A 24 2.70 -34.06 10.85
C THR A 24 2.22 -33.31 9.62
N TYR A 25 1.78 -33.99 8.56
CA TYR A 25 1.25 -33.35 7.37
C TYR A 25 -0.10 -32.65 7.63
N LEU A 26 -1.01 -33.30 8.36
CA LEU A 26 -2.30 -32.72 8.76
C LEU A 26 -2.13 -31.54 9.72
N THR A 27 -1.18 -31.62 10.66
CA THR A 27 -0.87 -30.49 11.56
C THR A 27 -0.12 -29.36 10.87
N LYS A 28 0.75 -29.67 9.88
CA LYS A 28 1.50 -28.67 9.10
C LYS A 28 0.61 -27.89 8.11
N ASN A 29 -0.56 -28.42 7.76
CA ASN A 29 -1.57 -27.71 6.96
C ASN A 29 -2.47 -26.76 7.78
N SER A 30 -2.27 -26.66 9.10
CA SER A 30 -3.05 -25.76 9.97
C SER A 30 -2.23 -24.59 10.52
N THR A 31 -1.09 -24.27 9.91
CA THR A 31 -0.54 -22.90 9.95
C THR A 31 -1.33 -22.04 8.95
N GLU A 32 -2.66 -22.11 9.03
CA GLU A 32 -3.46 -20.96 8.66
C GLU A 32 -3.10 -19.88 9.66
N ASP A 33 -2.77 -18.71 9.14
CA ASP A 33 -2.45 -17.50 9.87
C ASP A 33 -3.51 -17.30 10.96
N ARG A 34 -3.26 -17.79 12.17
CA ARG A 34 -4.03 -17.31 13.32
C ARG A 34 -3.63 -15.85 13.40
N PRO A 35 -4.56 -14.90 13.20
CA PRO A 35 -4.25 -13.51 13.46
C PRO A 35 -3.65 -13.50 14.87
N MET A 36 -2.43 -12.97 14.97
CA MET A 36 -1.82 -12.82 16.27
C MET A 36 -2.82 -12.05 17.11
N ASP A 37 -3.15 -12.57 18.29
CA ASP A 37 -4.12 -11.96 19.17
C ASP A 37 -3.78 -10.47 19.32
N GLN A 38 -4.72 -9.59 18.97
CA GLN A 38 -4.45 -8.15 18.84
C GLN A 38 -3.97 -7.56 20.16
N GLU A 39 -4.46 -8.07 21.29
CA GLU A 39 -3.98 -7.66 22.62
C GLU A 39 -2.50 -8.02 22.82
N THR A 40 -2.11 -9.22 22.42
CA THR A 40 -0.70 -9.67 22.46
C THR A 40 0.17 -8.80 21.55
N LEU A 41 -0.30 -8.46 20.34
CA LEU A 41 0.41 -7.58 19.42
C LEU A 41 0.62 -6.17 20.01
N PHE A 42 -0.45 -5.55 20.53
CA PHE A 42 -0.35 -4.23 21.14
C PHE A 42 0.58 -4.22 22.34
N THR A 43 0.58 -5.28 23.14
CA THR A 43 1.52 -5.42 24.26
C THR A 43 2.97 -5.44 23.78
N VAL A 44 3.27 -6.18 22.71
CA VAL A 44 4.62 -6.24 22.13
C VAL A 44 5.03 -4.90 21.51
N LEU A 45 4.11 -4.22 20.83
CA LEU A 45 4.34 -2.90 20.22
C LEU A 45 4.62 -1.82 21.28
N GLN A 46 3.78 -1.76 22.33
CA GLN A 46 3.94 -0.82 23.44
C GLN A 46 5.26 -1.04 24.18
N GLY A 47 5.67 -2.30 24.37
CA GLY A 47 6.98 -2.62 24.93
C GLY A 47 8.18 -2.14 24.12
N LYS A 48 7.96 -1.63 22.90
CA LYS A 48 8.97 -1.05 22.00
C LYS A 48 8.71 0.42 21.66
N ASP A 49 7.91 1.12 22.48
CA ASP A 49 7.50 2.51 22.27
C ASP A 49 6.82 2.73 20.92
N ILE A 50 5.96 1.78 20.53
CA ILE A 50 5.11 1.88 19.34
C ILE A 50 3.65 1.82 19.80
N TYR A 51 2.93 2.90 19.53
CA TYR A 51 1.52 3.07 19.85
C TYR A 51 0.74 3.05 18.54
N VAL A 52 -0.35 2.31 18.50
CA VAL A 52 -1.22 2.23 17.33
C VAL A 52 -2.48 3.01 17.65
N ASP A 53 -2.60 4.19 17.05
CA ASP A 53 -3.68 5.15 17.31
C ASP A 53 -4.81 5.02 16.27
N THR A 54 -4.91 3.85 15.64
CA THR A 54 -5.78 3.57 14.49
C THR A 54 -6.27 2.13 14.50
N ASP A 55 -7.37 1.85 13.80
CA ASP A 55 -7.88 0.49 13.66
C ASP A 55 -7.05 -0.30 12.64
N ILE A 56 -6.65 -1.52 13.00
CA ILE A 56 -5.93 -2.42 12.11
C ILE A 56 -6.94 -3.10 11.15
N PRO A 57 -6.67 -3.13 9.83
CA PRO A 57 -7.56 -3.79 8.86
C PRO A 57 -7.70 -5.31 9.10
N ASP A 58 -8.85 -5.74 9.63
CA ASP A 58 -9.14 -7.17 9.83
C ASP A 58 -9.38 -7.94 8.52
N LYS A 59 -9.64 -7.24 7.41
CA LYS A 59 -9.97 -7.82 6.12
C LYS A 59 -9.11 -7.22 5.01
N TYR A 60 -8.43 -8.09 4.30
CA TYR A 60 -7.63 -7.75 3.13
C TYR A 60 -7.67 -8.90 2.12
N GLU A 61 -7.48 -8.57 0.85
CA GLU A 61 -7.49 -9.55 -0.24
C GLU A 61 -6.09 -9.80 -0.77
N ASN A 62 -5.88 -11.02 -1.28
CA ASN A 62 -4.75 -11.32 -2.13
C ASN A 62 -4.77 -10.43 -3.39
N MET A 63 -3.62 -9.83 -3.69
CA MET A 63 -3.47 -8.83 -4.75
C MET A 63 -2.51 -9.32 -5.84
N PRO A 64 -2.75 -9.01 -7.13
CA PRO A 64 -1.81 -9.32 -8.20
C PRO A 64 -0.60 -8.39 -8.15
N ALA A 65 0.47 -8.73 -8.85
CA ALA A 65 1.47 -7.71 -9.23
C ALA A 65 0.93 -6.89 -10.41
N ILE A 66 1.15 -5.57 -10.40
CA ILE A 66 0.74 -4.67 -11.48
C ILE A 66 1.95 -4.05 -12.15
N THR A 67 1.90 -3.86 -13.47
CA THR A 67 2.90 -3.10 -14.20
C THR A 67 2.47 -1.65 -14.27
N ILE A 68 3.37 -0.78 -13.83
CA ILE A 68 3.25 0.68 -13.92
C ILE A 68 4.09 1.12 -15.12
N LYS A 69 3.57 1.99 -16.00
CA LYS A 69 4.34 2.59 -17.10
C LYS A 69 4.33 4.10 -17.01
N TYR A 70 5.47 4.74 -17.27
CA TYR A 70 5.57 6.19 -17.24
C TYR A 70 5.30 6.79 -18.63
N ASN A 71 4.24 7.62 -18.78
CA ASN A 71 3.76 8.11 -20.09
C ASN A 71 3.63 9.64 -20.19
N GLY A 72 4.04 10.26 -21.30
CA GLY A 72 4.08 11.73 -21.46
C GLY A 72 2.80 12.45 -21.92
N ASP A 73 1.60 11.91 -21.71
CA ASP A 73 0.38 12.41 -22.34
C ASP A 73 -0.34 13.57 -21.60
N LYS A 74 -1.22 14.28 -22.32
CA LYS A 74 -2.17 15.32 -21.85
C LYS A 74 -1.58 16.66 -21.38
N GLN A 75 -0.28 16.92 -21.58
CA GLN A 75 0.35 18.21 -21.26
C GLN A 75 -0.35 19.39 -21.94
N GLU A 76 -0.71 19.26 -23.22
CA GLU A 76 -1.38 20.32 -23.99
C GLU A 76 -2.76 20.68 -23.41
N LEU A 77 -3.50 19.69 -22.88
CA LEU A 77 -4.81 19.91 -22.26
C LEU A 77 -4.68 20.67 -20.94
N ILE A 78 -3.68 20.30 -20.13
CA ILE A 78 -3.38 20.99 -18.86
C ILE A 78 -3.01 22.44 -19.15
N GLU A 79 -2.09 22.69 -20.09
CA GLU A 79 -1.68 24.04 -20.46
C GLU A 79 -2.84 24.87 -21.03
N ALA A 80 -3.71 24.26 -21.84
CA ALA A 80 -4.91 24.92 -22.35
C ALA A 80 -5.90 25.25 -21.22
N ALA A 81 -6.09 24.36 -20.25
CA ALA A 81 -6.96 24.58 -19.09
C ALA A 81 -6.42 25.71 -18.19
N LEU A 82 -5.12 25.70 -17.88
CA LEU A 82 -4.46 26.74 -17.09
C LEU A 82 -4.57 28.11 -17.77
N LYS A 83 -4.46 28.18 -19.10
CA LYS A 83 -4.63 29.43 -19.88
C LYS A 83 -6.04 30.03 -19.78
N LYS A 84 -7.07 29.21 -19.55
CA LYS A 84 -8.44 29.72 -19.37
C LYS A 84 -8.59 30.54 -18.10
N ASN A 85 -7.79 30.26 -17.06
CA ASN A 85 -7.77 31.00 -15.79
C ASN A 85 -9.17 31.13 -15.12
N ILE A 86 -10.01 30.11 -15.28
CA ILE A 86 -11.39 30.07 -14.76
C ILE A 86 -11.53 29.29 -13.44
N TYR A 87 -10.49 28.54 -13.05
CA TYR A 87 -10.52 27.69 -11.86
C TYR A 87 -10.04 28.48 -10.65
N GLN A 88 -11.00 29.01 -9.89
CA GLN A 88 -10.74 29.84 -8.73
C GLN A 88 -11.68 29.48 -7.59
N VAL A 89 -11.14 29.50 -6.37
CA VAL A 89 -11.85 29.31 -5.12
C VAL A 89 -12.08 30.67 -4.45
N ALA A 90 -13.19 30.80 -3.70
CA ALA A 90 -13.54 32.04 -3.01
C ALA A 90 -12.55 32.39 -1.88
N THR A 91 -12.54 33.65 -1.45
CA THR A 91 -11.74 34.08 -0.30
C THR A 91 -12.24 33.41 0.98
N LYS A 92 -11.33 32.77 1.75
CA LYS A 92 -11.64 31.91 2.91
C LYS A 92 -12.37 30.60 2.56
N ALA A 93 -12.01 30.00 1.45
CA ALA A 93 -12.46 28.68 1.05
C ALA A 93 -12.12 27.59 2.08
N SER A 94 -13.03 26.62 2.20
CA SER A 94 -12.82 25.38 2.94
C SER A 94 -12.02 24.36 2.11
N GLU A 95 -11.56 23.27 2.73
CA GLU A 95 -10.91 22.17 2.02
C GLU A 95 -11.80 21.56 0.93
N ASP A 96 -13.10 21.46 1.21
CA ASP A 96 -14.09 20.93 0.26
C ASP A 96 -14.22 21.82 -0.99
N ASP A 97 -14.08 23.14 -0.83
CA ASP A 97 -14.13 24.06 -1.96
C ASP A 97 -12.89 23.90 -2.87
N TYR A 98 -11.71 23.77 -2.27
CA TYR A 98 -10.47 23.49 -3.02
C TYR A 98 -10.56 22.16 -3.76
N LYS A 99 -11.08 21.13 -3.08
CA LYS A 99 -11.30 19.82 -3.67
C LYS A 99 -12.29 19.88 -4.84
N ALA A 100 -13.40 20.60 -4.69
CA ALA A 100 -14.40 20.72 -5.75
C ALA A 100 -13.83 21.39 -7.02
N VAL A 101 -13.05 22.46 -6.85
CA VAL A 101 -12.39 23.15 -7.98
C VAL A 101 -11.30 22.28 -8.60
N ALA A 102 -10.52 21.55 -7.78
CA ALA A 102 -9.53 20.60 -8.28
C ALA A 102 -10.19 19.44 -9.06
N ASP A 103 -11.27 18.87 -8.55
CA ASP A 103 -12.04 17.80 -9.23
C ASP A 103 -12.57 18.28 -10.59
N GLN A 104 -13.08 19.51 -10.66
CA GLN A 104 -13.54 20.13 -11.90
C GLN A 104 -12.36 20.35 -12.88
N PHE A 105 -11.26 20.92 -12.40
CA PHE A 105 -10.06 21.13 -13.22
C PHE A 105 -9.54 19.82 -13.83
N LEU A 106 -9.48 18.75 -13.02
CA LEU A 106 -9.04 17.44 -13.47
C LEU A 106 -10.02 16.80 -14.45
N ALA A 107 -11.33 17.04 -14.29
CA ALA A 107 -12.36 16.56 -15.21
C ALA A 107 -12.23 17.22 -16.58
N ASP A 108 -12.04 18.53 -16.62
CA ASP A 108 -11.88 19.30 -17.85
C ASP A 108 -10.58 18.93 -18.58
N CYS A 109 -9.54 18.52 -17.84
CA CYS A 109 -8.29 18.00 -18.40
C CYS A 109 -8.38 16.51 -18.81
N GLN A 110 -9.53 15.85 -18.61
CA GLN A 110 -9.71 14.40 -18.81
C GLN A 110 -8.72 13.55 -18.00
N LEU A 111 -8.34 14.04 -16.82
CA LEU A 111 -7.46 13.36 -15.86
C LEU A 111 -8.25 12.58 -14.80
N SER A 112 -9.54 12.88 -14.60
CA SER A 112 -10.40 12.17 -13.63
C SER A 112 -10.61 10.69 -13.93
N ASN A 113 -10.31 10.23 -15.15
CA ASN A 113 -10.39 8.82 -15.52
C ASN A 113 -9.22 7.97 -14.98
N GLU A 114 -8.19 8.59 -14.40
CA GLU A 114 -6.97 7.93 -13.92
C GLU A 114 -7.15 7.21 -12.56
N SER A 115 -8.40 6.96 -12.12
CA SER A 115 -8.71 6.29 -10.84
C SER A 115 -8.01 6.97 -9.66
N LEU A 116 -8.43 8.18 -9.34
CA LEU A 116 -7.84 8.98 -8.26
C LEU A 116 -8.58 8.79 -6.94
N LEU A 117 -7.85 8.73 -5.83
CA LEU A 117 -8.38 8.78 -4.47
C LEU A 117 -7.94 10.08 -3.82
N PHE A 118 -8.89 10.86 -3.31
CA PHE A 118 -8.55 12.07 -2.55
C PHE A 118 -7.71 11.72 -1.32
N ASP A 119 -6.63 12.48 -1.08
CA ASP A 119 -5.73 12.28 0.05
C ASP A 119 -5.93 13.38 1.10
N LYS A 120 -5.62 14.63 0.74
CA LYS A 120 -5.68 15.78 1.65
C LYS A 120 -5.63 17.12 0.91
N VAL A 121 -6.00 18.19 1.60
CA VAL A 121 -5.68 19.57 1.21
C VAL A 121 -4.61 20.12 2.15
N MET A 122 -3.56 20.71 1.58
CA MET A 122 -2.50 21.37 2.33
C MET A 122 -2.55 22.86 2.02
N ALA A 123 -3.13 23.65 2.93
CA ALA A 123 -3.23 25.10 2.78
C ALA A 123 -2.20 25.81 3.67
N ASN A 124 -1.45 26.74 3.09
CA ASN A 124 -0.50 27.59 3.80
C ASN A 124 -0.56 29.02 3.24
N GLY A 125 -1.19 29.92 4.02
CA GLY A 125 -1.39 31.32 3.65
C GLY A 125 -2.12 31.45 2.31
N ASP A 126 -1.41 31.98 1.32
CA ASP A 126 -1.95 32.24 -0.02
C ASP A 126 -1.83 31.03 -0.97
N THR A 127 -1.20 29.95 -0.53
CA THR A 127 -0.99 28.75 -1.35
C THR A 127 -1.80 27.58 -0.80
N ALA A 128 -2.30 26.73 -1.68
CA ALA A 128 -2.91 25.47 -1.30
C ALA A 128 -2.56 24.38 -2.30
N VAL A 129 -2.47 23.14 -1.84
CA VAL A 129 -2.24 21.96 -2.69
C VAL A 129 -3.30 20.92 -2.38
N VAL A 130 -4.05 20.51 -3.39
CA VAL A 130 -4.99 19.39 -3.30
C VAL A 130 -4.29 18.15 -3.81
N ARG A 131 -4.08 17.17 -2.94
CA ARG A 131 -3.37 15.93 -3.25
C ARG A 131 -4.35 14.77 -3.43
N TYR A 132 -4.08 13.98 -4.46
CA TYR A 132 -4.75 12.74 -4.78
C TYR A 132 -3.71 11.62 -4.87
N LYS A 133 -4.04 10.42 -4.40
CA LYS A 133 -3.29 9.19 -4.67
C LYS A 133 -3.80 8.56 -5.96
N ASN A 134 -2.87 8.12 -6.81
CA ASN A 134 -3.24 7.27 -7.95
C ASN A 134 -3.72 5.93 -7.40
N SER A 135 -4.69 5.30 -8.07
CA SER A 135 -5.22 4.00 -7.62
C SER A 135 -5.46 3.04 -8.77
N TYR A 136 -5.39 1.75 -8.48
CA TYR A 136 -5.82 0.68 -9.37
C TYR A 136 -6.95 -0.10 -8.71
N LYS A 137 -8.13 -0.15 -9.34
CA LYS A 137 -9.33 -0.80 -8.77
C LYS A 137 -9.63 -0.34 -7.34
N LYS A 138 -9.51 0.97 -7.07
CA LYS A 138 -9.70 1.61 -5.75
C LYS A 138 -8.64 1.29 -4.69
N VAL A 139 -7.55 0.63 -5.05
CA VAL A 139 -6.39 0.44 -4.16
C VAL A 139 -5.33 1.46 -4.52
N ALA A 140 -4.89 2.26 -3.55
CA ALA A 140 -3.90 3.31 -3.77
C ALA A 140 -2.56 2.72 -4.24
N ILE A 141 -1.80 3.52 -4.98
CA ILE A 141 -0.42 3.26 -5.37
C ILE A 141 0.43 4.20 -4.53
N GLY A 142 1.23 3.64 -3.62
CA GLY A 142 1.90 4.32 -2.50
C GLY A 142 2.43 5.72 -2.82
N ASP A 143 3.67 5.81 -3.29
CA ASP A 143 4.32 7.11 -3.55
C ASP A 143 3.80 7.83 -4.79
N SER A 144 2.68 7.36 -5.37
CA SER A 144 2.14 7.92 -6.59
C SER A 144 0.98 8.86 -6.37
N PHE A 145 1.17 10.09 -6.85
CA PHE A 145 0.28 11.19 -6.57
C PHE A 145 -0.02 12.04 -7.79
N MET A 146 -1.09 12.81 -7.64
CA MET A 146 -1.46 13.95 -8.45
C MET A 146 -1.79 15.10 -7.52
N GLU A 147 -1.16 16.25 -7.75
CA GLU A 147 -1.29 17.43 -6.91
C GLU A 147 -1.72 18.62 -7.78
N VAL A 148 -2.82 19.25 -7.40
CA VAL A 148 -3.29 20.50 -8.01
C VAL A 148 -2.88 21.64 -7.10
N SER A 149 -2.03 22.54 -7.62
CA SER A 149 -1.49 23.66 -6.87
C SER A 149 -2.31 24.92 -7.11
N PHE A 150 -2.55 25.64 -6.01
CA PHE A 150 -3.30 26.89 -5.97
C PHE A 150 -2.42 28.01 -5.42
N LYS A 151 -2.59 29.21 -5.98
CA LYS A 151 -2.04 30.45 -5.44
C LYS A 151 -3.09 31.55 -5.51
N ASN A 152 -3.30 32.25 -4.40
CA ASN A 152 -4.37 33.25 -4.24
C ASN A 152 -5.74 32.69 -4.63
N GLY A 153 -6.00 31.42 -4.29
CA GLY A 153 -7.23 30.70 -4.63
C GLY A 153 -7.35 30.29 -6.10
N LYS A 154 -6.36 30.53 -6.97
CA LYS A 154 -6.40 30.13 -8.38
C LYS A 154 -5.53 28.92 -8.65
N VAL A 155 -5.99 28.00 -9.50
CA VAL A 155 -5.15 26.89 -9.97
C VAL A 155 -4.00 27.44 -10.79
N THR A 156 -2.76 27.10 -10.40
CA THR A 156 -1.54 27.56 -11.08
C THR A 156 -0.75 26.44 -11.74
N ASP A 157 -0.79 25.24 -11.17
CA ASP A 157 0.02 24.13 -11.63
C ASP A 157 -0.60 22.78 -11.27
N VAL A 158 -0.18 21.74 -11.98
CA VAL A 158 -0.54 20.35 -11.69
C VAL A 158 0.72 19.50 -11.76
N THR A 159 1.12 18.97 -10.61
CA THR A 159 2.23 18.02 -10.54
C THR A 159 1.66 16.60 -10.50
N ARG A 160 2.07 15.74 -11.43
CA ARG A 160 1.60 14.34 -11.47
C ARG A 160 2.73 13.38 -11.77
N GLN A 161 2.67 12.21 -11.16
CA GLN A 161 3.37 11.06 -11.67
C GLN A 161 2.57 10.44 -12.80
N ARG A 162 3.19 10.37 -13.97
CA ARG A 162 2.61 9.83 -15.18
C ARG A 162 2.56 8.31 -15.07
N LEU A 163 1.38 7.70 -14.91
CA LEU A 163 1.28 6.24 -14.79
C LEU A 163 0.24 5.63 -15.74
N THR A 164 0.58 4.51 -16.37
CA THR A 164 -0.38 3.57 -16.98
C THR A 164 -0.30 2.25 -16.26
N LEU A 165 -1.46 1.76 -15.81
CA LEU A 165 -1.56 0.62 -14.92
C LEU A 165 -2.12 -0.57 -15.69
N ASN A 166 -1.34 -1.65 -15.76
CA ASN A 166 -1.76 -2.89 -16.39
C ASN A 166 -1.49 -4.05 -15.45
N SER A 167 -2.52 -4.85 -15.14
CA SER A 167 -2.28 -6.13 -14.48
C SER A 167 -1.73 -7.13 -15.51
N LYS A 168 -0.48 -7.55 -15.35
CA LYS A 168 0.11 -8.61 -16.18
C LYS A 168 -0.27 -10.02 -15.69
N SER A 169 -0.63 -10.17 -14.43
CA SER A 169 -0.82 -11.47 -13.78
C SER A 169 -2.26 -11.67 -13.30
N LYS A 170 -2.88 -12.79 -13.72
CA LYS A 170 -4.12 -13.28 -13.11
C LYS A 170 -3.87 -13.95 -11.75
N LYS A 171 -2.63 -14.37 -11.47
CA LYS A 171 -2.24 -14.97 -10.19
C LYS A 171 -2.18 -13.87 -9.13
N LYS A 172 -3.01 -14.00 -8.11
CA LYS A 172 -2.97 -13.16 -6.90
C LYS A 172 -1.86 -13.68 -5.97
N LEU A 173 -1.03 -12.78 -5.47
CA LEU A 173 -0.03 -13.06 -4.45
C LEU A 173 -0.71 -13.16 -3.09
N LYS A 174 -0.25 -14.09 -2.24
CA LYS A 174 -0.74 -14.21 -0.87
C LYS A 174 -0.29 -12.96 -0.11
N VAL A 175 -1.25 -12.20 0.41
CA VAL A 175 -0.95 -10.98 1.17
C VAL A 175 -0.68 -11.34 2.63
N THR A 176 0.40 -10.81 3.19
CA THR A 176 0.75 -10.94 4.62
C THR A 176 -0.18 -10.11 5.47
N SER A 177 -0.32 -10.49 6.74
CA SER A 177 -1.22 -9.79 7.64
C SER A 177 -0.67 -8.40 8.04
N PRO A 178 -1.53 -7.43 8.37
CA PRO A 178 -1.07 -6.12 8.85
C PRO A 178 -0.30 -6.23 10.17
N GLU A 179 -0.59 -7.24 11.00
CA GLU A 179 0.16 -7.53 12.23
C GLU A 179 1.60 -7.96 11.91
N GLU A 180 1.79 -8.84 10.92
CA GLU A 180 3.13 -9.22 10.43
C GLU A 180 3.89 -7.99 9.92
N ALA A 181 3.20 -7.08 9.21
CA ALA A 181 3.82 -5.86 8.70
C ALA A 181 4.23 -4.90 9.81
N LEU A 182 3.40 -4.73 10.85
CA LEU A 182 3.75 -3.94 12.03
C LEU A 182 4.96 -4.54 12.75
N LEU A 183 5.00 -5.86 12.94
CA LEU A 183 6.16 -6.56 13.51
C LEU A 183 7.44 -6.29 12.72
N MET A 184 7.37 -6.35 11.40
CA MET A 184 8.50 -6.08 10.51
C MET A 184 8.94 -4.61 10.61
N PHE A 185 7.98 -3.67 10.62
CA PHE A 185 8.24 -2.25 10.83
C PHE A 185 8.97 -1.99 12.16
N MET A 186 8.62 -2.69 13.24
CA MET A 186 9.36 -2.59 14.51
C MET A 186 10.81 -3.02 14.40
N SER A 187 11.09 -4.05 13.59
CA SER A 187 12.43 -4.63 13.48
C SER A 187 13.42 -3.72 12.75
N GLU A 188 12.91 -2.79 11.94
CA GLU A 188 13.69 -1.82 11.16
C GLU A 188 13.92 -0.49 11.90
N LYS A 189 13.33 -0.32 13.09
CA LYS A 189 13.33 0.93 13.86
C LYS A 189 14.70 1.21 14.50
N GLN A 190 15.05 2.49 14.65
CA GLN A 190 16.18 2.90 15.49
C GLN A 190 15.85 2.74 16.99
N PRO A 191 16.82 2.38 17.84
CA PRO A 191 16.60 2.36 19.28
C PRO A 191 16.12 3.73 19.77
N GLU A 192 15.12 3.75 20.67
CA GLU A 192 14.64 4.93 21.43
C GLU A 192 13.71 5.94 20.70
N GLU A 193 13.35 5.72 19.44
CA GLU A 193 12.30 6.55 18.82
C GLU A 193 10.93 6.21 19.44
N VAL A 194 10.04 7.18 19.65
CA VAL A 194 8.63 6.90 19.99
C VAL A 194 7.82 7.00 18.71
N ILE A 195 7.03 5.97 18.41
CA ILE A 195 6.25 5.91 17.16
C ILE A 195 4.77 5.84 17.47
N HIS A 196 4.02 6.75 16.87
CA HIS A 196 2.56 6.76 16.85
C HIS A 196 2.08 6.40 15.45
N VAL A 197 1.55 5.19 15.27
CA VAL A 197 0.98 4.71 14.01
C VAL A 197 -0.43 5.30 13.87
N GLU A 198 -0.59 6.18 12.89
CA GLU A 198 -1.81 6.94 12.62
C GLU A 198 -2.70 6.22 11.59
N LYS A 199 -2.09 5.44 10.70
CA LYS A 199 -2.80 4.72 9.65
C LYS A 199 -2.00 3.53 9.16
N ILE A 200 -2.68 2.43 8.88
CA ILE A 200 -2.12 1.30 8.13
C ILE A 200 -3.10 0.89 7.02
N GLN A 201 -2.62 0.77 5.79
CA GLN A 201 -3.46 0.39 4.66
C GLN A 201 -2.71 -0.39 3.59
N LEU A 202 -3.42 -1.29 2.90
CA LEU A 202 -2.86 -2.08 1.81
C LEU A 202 -2.83 -1.26 0.52
N VAL A 203 -1.67 -1.18 -0.12
CA VAL A 203 -1.40 -0.40 -1.33
C VAL A 203 -0.60 -1.19 -2.35
N PHE A 204 -0.50 -0.68 -3.58
CA PHE A 204 0.54 -1.09 -4.51
C PHE A 204 1.77 -0.20 -4.31
N TRP A 205 2.96 -0.78 -4.20
CA TRP A 205 4.19 -0.02 -4.04
C TRP A 205 5.30 -0.56 -4.95
N VAL A 206 6.18 0.35 -5.37
CA VAL A 206 7.36 0.07 -6.18
C VAL A 206 8.56 0.37 -5.30
N ASN A 207 9.42 -0.62 -5.07
CA ASN A 207 10.63 -0.42 -4.28
C ASN A 207 11.65 0.36 -5.12
N SER A 208 11.74 1.68 -4.90
CA SER A 208 12.60 2.54 -5.71
C SER A 208 14.11 2.40 -5.42
N SER A 209 14.49 1.67 -4.35
CA SER A 209 15.88 1.56 -3.89
C SER A 209 16.74 0.64 -4.75
N GLU A 210 16.12 -0.19 -5.59
CA GLU A 210 16.81 -1.12 -6.49
C GLU A 210 17.18 -0.48 -7.85
N PHE A 211 16.95 0.83 -8.05
CA PHE A 211 17.09 1.45 -9.38
C PHE A 211 18.38 2.25 -9.58
N ASN A 212 19.20 1.77 -10.52
CA ASN A 212 20.28 2.52 -11.16
C ASN A 212 19.74 3.29 -12.37
N GLY A 213 19.08 4.43 -12.12
CA GLY A 213 19.08 5.68 -12.90
C GLY A 213 18.77 5.73 -14.40
N GLU A 214 18.78 4.64 -15.17
CA GLU A 214 18.72 4.70 -16.62
C GLU A 214 17.64 3.76 -17.19
N SER A 215 16.57 4.38 -17.69
CA SER A 215 15.68 3.83 -18.74
C SER A 215 14.60 2.82 -18.34
N LEU A 216 13.75 3.12 -17.36
CA LEU A 216 12.51 2.33 -17.14
C LEU A 216 11.27 3.07 -17.63
N ILE A 217 10.83 2.70 -18.83
CA ILE A 217 9.50 3.01 -19.39
C ILE A 217 8.40 2.27 -18.59
N SER A 218 8.75 1.24 -17.80
CA SER A 218 7.80 0.48 -16.99
C SER A 218 8.42 -0.26 -15.80
N ASP A 219 7.67 -0.42 -14.73
CA ASP A 219 8.05 -1.09 -13.48
C ASP A 219 6.95 -2.06 -12.98
N THR A 220 7.23 -2.87 -11.96
CA THR A 220 6.27 -3.77 -11.31
C THR A 220 6.01 -3.34 -9.88
N ALA A 221 4.78 -2.92 -9.59
CA ALA A 221 4.34 -2.66 -8.23
C ALA A 221 3.75 -3.92 -7.61
N PHE A 222 4.14 -4.16 -6.36
CA PHE A 222 3.69 -5.28 -5.55
C PHE A 222 2.79 -4.79 -4.41
N PRO A 223 1.97 -5.68 -3.82
CA PRO A 223 1.22 -5.37 -2.62
C PRO A 223 2.16 -5.00 -1.47
N ALA A 224 1.87 -3.92 -0.77
CA ALA A 224 2.61 -3.44 0.38
C ALA A 224 1.67 -2.82 1.42
N TRP A 225 2.05 -2.89 2.68
CA TRP A 225 1.41 -2.15 3.77
C TRP A 225 2.04 -0.77 3.87
N GLU A 226 1.26 0.28 3.61
CA GLU A 226 1.59 1.67 3.88
C GLU A 226 1.26 1.97 5.34
N ILE A 227 2.27 2.34 6.11
CA ILE A 227 2.16 2.72 7.53
C ILE A 227 2.47 4.22 7.63
N THR A 228 1.48 5.00 8.05
CA THR A 228 1.64 6.43 8.35
C THR A 228 1.84 6.60 9.85
N TYR A 229 2.85 7.37 10.24
CA TYR A 229 3.24 7.56 11.64
C TYR A 229 3.84 8.94 11.90
N ASN A 230 3.90 9.35 13.17
CA ASN A 230 4.63 10.54 13.66
C ASN A 230 4.37 11.83 12.85
N GLY A 231 3.10 12.18 12.66
CA GLY A 231 2.68 13.41 11.99
C GLY A 231 2.74 13.32 10.46
N GLY A 232 2.46 12.15 9.89
CA GLY A 232 2.38 11.96 8.44
C GLY A 232 3.62 11.42 7.74
N GLN A 233 4.63 10.90 8.48
CA GLN A 233 5.71 10.11 7.88
C GLN A 233 5.15 8.80 7.34
N THR A 234 5.71 8.29 6.25
CA THR A 234 5.23 7.04 5.62
C THR A 234 6.35 6.02 5.50
N LYS A 235 6.04 4.77 5.82
CA LYS A 235 6.88 3.60 5.55
C LYS A 235 6.07 2.56 4.79
N TYR A 236 6.72 1.87 3.85
CA TYR A 236 6.13 0.75 3.12
C TYR A 236 6.81 -0.55 3.54
N ILE A 237 5.99 -1.56 3.84
CA ILE A 237 6.44 -2.93 4.13
C ILE A 237 5.87 -3.84 3.05
N GLU A 238 6.71 -4.60 2.37
CA GLU A 238 6.25 -5.55 1.35
C GLU A 238 5.25 -6.54 1.94
N ALA A 239 4.10 -6.69 1.28
CA ALA A 239 2.99 -7.46 1.80
C ALA A 239 2.86 -8.84 1.13
N TYR A 240 3.92 -9.37 0.54
CA TYR A 240 3.89 -10.67 -0.12
C TYR A 240 5.10 -11.51 0.29
N LYS A 241 4.92 -12.84 0.31
CA LYS A 241 6.00 -13.82 0.49
C LYS A 241 6.32 -14.40 -0.89
N ALA A 242 7.59 -14.35 -1.30
CA ALA A 242 8.09 -14.90 -2.56
C ALA A 242 8.02 -16.44 -2.59
#